data_AF-A0A0Q7JIX2-F1
#
_entry.id   AF-A0A0Q7JIX2-F1
#
_cell.length_a   1.000
_cell.length_b   1.000
_cell.length_c   1.000
_cell.angle_alpha   90.00
_cell.angle_beta   90.00
_cell.angle_gamma   90.00
#
_symmetry.space_group_name_H-M   'P 1'
#
loop_
_entity.id
_entity.type
_entity.pdbx_description
1 polymer ?
#
loop_
_entity_poly.entity_id
_entity_poly.type
_entity_poly.pdbx_seq_one_letter_code
_entity_poly.pdbx_strand_id
1 'polypeptide(L)'
;MIKGFDCSTPLTAQTAAAFVNDGYLFVARYLVPSGYKALTKSEADTISEAGLQIVSVFETTANRALGGRSAGLADGATAVQVAHDLGQPPGSCIYFAVDFDASSAQMPTIIAYLRAASEATPEYTTGVYGSYAVMEAVRNVGACSHFWQTYAWSGGKKSNFINIYQYLNDVVEHGIGVDYDESYGKEGWWSTITVPEPPESYPLSPKDANVIIPFLSAGYEATSSTAAREEFHRLANELRRVSGQPEQ
;
A
#
# COMPACT_ATOMS: atom_id res chain seq x y z
N MET A 1 -12.76 5.45 -5.18
CA MET A 1 -11.52 6.24 -5.03
C MET A 1 -11.36 6.47 -3.55
N ILE A 2 -10.17 6.22 -3.03
CA ILE A 2 -9.87 6.33 -1.61
C ILE A 2 -9.18 7.66 -1.37
N LYS A 3 -9.63 8.43 -0.36
CA LYS A 3 -9.03 9.72 -0.02
C LYS A 3 -7.67 9.53 0.65
N GLY A 4 -6.69 10.31 0.23
CA GLY A 4 -5.42 10.47 0.91
C GLY A 4 -4.88 11.88 0.72
N PHE A 5 -3.68 12.08 1.21
CA PHE A 5 -2.97 13.34 1.08
C PHE A 5 -1.47 13.10 1.23
N ASP A 6 -0.66 14.06 0.84
CA ASP A 6 0.74 14.13 1.21
C ASP A 6 1.03 15.42 1.96
N CYS A 7 2.03 15.37 2.84
CA CYS A 7 2.41 16.54 3.61
C CYS A 7 3.89 16.47 4.00
N SER A 8 4.54 17.64 4.04
CA SER A 8 5.88 17.76 4.63
C SER A 8 5.83 17.86 6.15
N THR A 9 4.74 18.39 6.73
CA THR A 9 4.60 18.57 8.17
C THR A 9 4.40 17.23 8.87
N PRO A 10 5.18 16.89 9.91
CA PRO A 10 4.97 15.67 10.69
C PRO A 10 3.59 15.62 11.34
N LEU A 11 2.95 14.46 11.31
CA LEU A 11 1.65 14.25 11.93
C LEU A 11 1.77 13.97 13.43
N THR A 12 0.82 14.51 14.18
CA THR A 12 0.59 14.19 15.59
C THR A 12 -0.60 13.23 15.70
N ALA A 13 -0.79 12.61 16.87
CA ALA A 13 -1.96 11.75 17.09
C ALA A 13 -3.29 12.51 16.85
N GLN A 14 -3.34 13.79 17.22
CA GLN A 14 -4.52 14.64 17.03
C GLN A 14 -4.78 14.95 15.56
N THR A 15 -3.75 15.32 14.79
CA THR A 15 -3.93 15.62 13.37
C THR A 15 -4.21 14.35 12.55
N ALA A 16 -3.54 13.24 12.85
CA ALA A 16 -3.80 11.95 12.20
C ALA A 16 -5.24 11.48 12.44
N ALA A 17 -5.73 11.52 13.68
CA ALA A 17 -7.10 11.16 14.01
C ALA A 17 -8.14 12.09 13.35
N ALA A 18 -7.83 13.38 13.20
CA ALA A 18 -8.72 14.33 12.52
C ALA A 18 -8.90 13.96 11.03
N PHE A 19 -7.82 13.65 10.31
CA PHE A 19 -7.92 13.18 8.93
C PHE A 19 -8.68 11.84 8.82
N VAL A 20 -8.49 10.91 9.74
CA VAL A 20 -9.26 9.65 9.75
C VAL A 20 -10.76 9.91 9.94
N ASN A 21 -11.13 10.82 10.84
CA ASN A 21 -12.54 11.21 11.05
C ASN A 21 -13.16 11.84 9.79
N ASP A 22 -12.36 12.51 8.96
CA ASP A 22 -12.77 13.11 7.69
C ASP A 22 -12.69 12.12 6.49
N GLY A 23 -12.46 10.85 6.79
CA GLY A 23 -12.54 9.73 5.85
C GLY A 23 -11.30 9.51 5.00
N TYR A 24 -10.15 10.09 5.39
CA TYR A 24 -8.86 9.77 4.76
C TYR A 24 -8.38 8.39 5.20
N LEU A 25 -7.80 7.62 4.27
CA LEU A 25 -7.29 6.27 4.54
C LEU A 25 -5.77 6.18 4.46
N PHE A 26 -5.12 7.11 3.76
CA PHE A 26 -3.66 7.08 3.62
C PHE A 26 -3.04 8.47 3.64
N VAL A 27 -1.75 8.51 3.99
CA VAL A 27 -0.90 9.69 3.86
C VAL A 27 0.42 9.31 3.19
N ALA A 28 0.91 10.11 2.25
CA ALA A 28 2.26 9.97 1.72
C ALA A 28 3.26 10.81 2.55
N ARG A 29 4.37 10.19 2.96
CA ARG A 29 5.38 10.80 3.84
C ARG A 29 6.80 10.54 3.33
N TYR A 30 7.70 11.46 3.66
CA TYR A 30 9.03 11.51 3.05
C TYR A 30 10.02 10.54 3.71
N LEU A 31 10.51 9.59 2.92
CA LEU A 31 11.48 8.57 3.28
C LEU A 31 12.94 9.07 3.12
N VAL A 32 13.21 10.29 3.62
CA VAL A 32 14.54 10.92 3.55
C VAL A 32 15.28 10.80 4.89
N PRO A 33 16.62 10.74 4.91
CA PRO A 33 17.37 10.40 6.13
C PRO A 33 17.36 11.48 7.22
N SER A 34 17.01 12.72 6.87
CA SER A 34 16.96 13.84 7.82
C SER A 34 16.19 15.03 7.23
N GLY A 35 15.95 16.03 8.06
CA GLY A 35 15.26 17.27 7.70
C GLY A 35 13.84 17.31 8.24
N TYR A 36 13.21 18.48 8.15
CA TYR A 36 11.91 18.74 8.75
C TYR A 36 10.78 17.88 8.18
N LYS A 37 10.94 17.38 6.94
CA LYS A 37 9.95 16.54 6.27
C LYS A 37 10.12 15.03 6.52
N ALA A 38 11.28 14.62 7.06
CA ALA A 38 11.63 13.21 7.25
C ALA A 38 10.61 12.50 8.15
N LEU A 39 10.06 11.39 7.67
CA LEU A 39 9.24 10.49 8.47
C LEU A 39 10.10 9.88 9.58
N THR A 40 9.58 9.85 10.80
CA THR A 40 10.24 9.19 11.95
C THR A 40 9.50 7.92 12.34
N LYS A 41 10.16 6.99 13.04
CA LYS A 41 9.52 5.75 13.51
C LYS A 41 8.31 6.05 14.39
N SER A 42 8.47 6.98 15.33
CA SER A 42 7.38 7.41 16.22
C SER A 42 6.20 8.02 15.46
N GLU A 43 6.47 8.77 14.39
CA GLU A 43 5.42 9.31 13.53
C GLU A 43 4.73 8.20 12.74
N ALA A 44 5.48 7.27 12.15
CA ALA A 44 4.91 6.13 11.41
C ALA A 44 3.99 5.27 12.31
N ASP A 45 4.38 5.06 13.56
CA ASP A 45 3.53 4.41 14.57
C ASP A 45 2.27 5.22 14.86
N THR A 46 2.41 6.53 15.09
CA THR A 46 1.27 7.44 15.33
C THR A 46 0.27 7.42 14.17
N ILE A 47 0.75 7.43 12.93
CA ILE A 47 -0.09 7.38 11.72
C ILE A 47 -0.83 6.04 11.63
N SER A 48 -0.12 4.94 11.86
CA SER A 48 -0.67 3.59 11.80
C SER A 48 -1.70 3.35 12.90
N GLU A 49 -1.42 3.75 14.14
CA GLU A 49 -2.32 3.66 15.29
C GLU A 49 -3.59 4.47 15.12
N ALA A 50 -3.52 5.61 14.42
CA ALA A 50 -4.71 6.38 14.07
C ALA A 50 -5.59 5.68 13.02
N GLY A 51 -5.05 4.72 12.27
CA GLY A 51 -5.75 3.97 11.23
C GLY A 51 -5.44 4.38 9.79
N LEU A 52 -4.43 5.24 9.58
CA LEU A 52 -3.96 5.60 8.25
C LEU A 52 -2.91 4.60 7.74
N GLN A 53 -2.94 4.34 6.43
CA GLN A 53 -1.85 3.71 5.70
C GLN A 53 -0.80 4.75 5.30
N ILE A 54 0.44 4.32 5.12
CA ILE A 54 1.58 5.17 4.75
C ILE A 54 2.01 4.83 3.33
N VAL A 55 2.17 5.86 2.49
CA VAL A 55 2.87 5.77 1.20
C VAL A 55 4.25 6.41 1.36
N SER A 56 5.32 5.67 1.04
CA SER A 56 6.69 6.19 1.15
C SER A 56 7.12 6.91 -0.12
N VAL A 57 7.58 8.16 0.01
CA VAL A 57 8.18 8.92 -1.11
C VAL A 57 9.60 9.38 -0.79
N PHE A 58 10.55 9.11 -1.68
CA PHE A 58 11.91 9.60 -1.60
C PHE A 58 12.08 10.82 -2.50
N GLU A 59 12.34 11.97 -1.87
CA GLU A 59 12.56 13.24 -2.57
C GLU A 59 13.46 14.16 -1.73
N THR A 60 14.73 14.28 -2.10
CA THR A 60 15.67 15.18 -1.42
C THR A 60 15.67 16.58 -2.05
N THR A 61 15.60 16.64 -3.38
CA THR A 61 15.39 17.86 -4.17
C THR A 61 14.52 17.56 -5.38
N ALA A 62 13.74 18.55 -5.82
CA ALA A 62 12.82 18.42 -6.94
C ALA A 62 13.43 17.74 -8.19
N ASN A 63 14.60 18.19 -8.62
CA ASN A 63 15.27 17.71 -9.83
C ASN A 63 16.27 16.56 -9.61
N ARG A 64 16.24 15.89 -8.45
CA ARG A 64 17.22 14.87 -8.05
C ARG A 64 17.38 13.75 -9.09
N ALA A 65 16.29 13.36 -9.74
CA ALA A 65 16.26 12.32 -10.77
C ALA A 65 17.15 12.64 -12.00
N LEU A 66 17.52 13.90 -12.24
CA LEU A 66 18.46 14.29 -13.29
C LEU A 66 19.91 13.87 -13.02
N GLY A 67 20.22 13.41 -11.80
CA GLY A 67 21.50 12.76 -11.51
C GLY A 67 21.63 11.36 -12.10
N GLY A 68 20.57 10.82 -12.72
CA GLY A 68 20.59 9.56 -13.46
C GLY A 68 20.98 8.35 -12.61
N ARG A 69 21.62 7.36 -13.25
CA ARG A 69 21.97 6.09 -12.60
C ARG A 69 22.75 6.24 -11.29
N SER A 70 23.77 7.09 -11.27
CA SER A 70 24.60 7.27 -10.06
C SER A 70 23.79 7.81 -8.89
N ALA A 71 22.86 8.72 -9.18
CA ALA A 71 21.94 9.24 -8.18
C ALA A 71 20.96 8.17 -7.70
N GLY A 72 20.41 7.36 -8.62
CA GLY A 72 19.43 6.33 -8.29
C GLY A 72 20.01 5.25 -7.39
N LEU A 73 21.24 4.79 -7.64
CA LEU A 73 21.91 3.83 -6.75
C LEU A 73 22.10 4.39 -5.34
N ALA A 74 22.57 5.63 -5.21
CA ALA A 74 22.84 6.26 -3.93
C ALA A 74 21.55 6.53 -3.13
N ASP A 75 20.53 7.04 -3.81
CA ASP A 75 19.23 7.34 -3.21
C ASP A 75 18.48 6.06 -2.85
N GLY A 76 18.50 5.03 -3.70
CA GLY A 76 17.91 3.73 -3.40
C GLY A 76 18.57 3.07 -2.17
N ALA A 77 19.90 3.08 -2.08
CA ALA A 77 20.60 2.56 -0.90
C ALA A 77 20.23 3.34 0.38
N THR A 78 20.08 4.66 0.28
CA THR A 78 19.62 5.50 1.40
C THR A 78 18.17 5.17 1.76
N ALA A 79 17.29 5.04 0.77
CA ALA A 79 15.88 4.73 0.95
C ALA A 79 15.68 3.37 1.65
N VAL A 80 16.44 2.33 1.28
CA VAL A 80 16.41 1.03 1.98
C VAL A 80 16.78 1.18 3.45
N GLN A 81 17.86 1.90 3.75
CA GLN A 81 18.29 2.10 5.14
C GLN A 81 17.19 2.78 5.96
N VAL A 82 16.62 3.88 5.44
CA VAL A 82 15.54 4.61 6.12
C VAL A 82 14.29 3.73 6.26
N ALA A 83 13.90 2.99 5.21
CA ALA A 83 12.78 2.04 5.26
C ALA A 83 12.95 1.01 6.39
N HIS A 84 14.15 0.44 6.54
CA HIS A 84 14.47 -0.49 7.62
C HIS A 84 14.37 0.16 9.00
N ASP A 85 14.93 1.36 9.16
CA ASP A 85 14.91 2.08 10.44
C ASP A 85 13.48 2.46 10.87
N LEU A 86 12.57 2.65 9.90
CA LEU A 86 11.16 2.93 10.13
C LEU A 86 10.29 1.67 10.26
N GLY A 87 10.83 0.49 9.97
CA GLY A 87 10.09 -0.76 9.98
C GLY A 87 9.09 -0.88 8.81
N GLN A 88 9.36 -0.22 7.68
CA GLN A 88 8.58 -0.39 6.47
C GLN A 88 8.67 -1.86 6.01
N PRO A 89 7.55 -2.59 5.84
CA PRO A 89 7.58 -4.01 5.49
C PRO A 89 8.14 -4.25 4.07
N PRO A 90 8.99 -5.28 3.88
CA PRO A 90 9.34 -5.76 2.54
C PRO A 90 8.09 -6.07 1.69
N GLY A 91 8.19 -5.87 0.39
CA GLY A 91 7.08 -6.00 -0.56
C GLY A 91 6.21 -4.75 -0.72
N SER A 92 6.29 -3.78 0.21
CA SER A 92 5.67 -2.46 0.04
C SER A 92 6.40 -1.61 -1.03
N CYS A 93 5.88 -0.43 -1.36
CA CYS A 93 6.41 0.43 -2.41
C CYS A 93 7.20 1.63 -1.86
N ILE A 94 8.25 2.01 -2.56
CA ILE A 94 8.95 3.30 -2.40
C ILE A 94 8.81 4.08 -3.71
N TYR A 95 8.16 5.25 -3.64
CA TYR A 95 8.03 6.16 -4.76
C TYR A 95 9.25 7.08 -4.84
N PHE A 96 9.85 7.20 -6.01
CA PHE A 96 10.93 8.15 -6.26
C PHE A 96 10.40 9.33 -7.06
N ALA A 97 10.61 10.54 -6.55
CA ALA A 97 9.98 11.72 -7.10
C ALA A 97 10.72 12.33 -8.30
N VAL A 98 9.93 12.75 -9.28
CA VAL A 98 10.29 13.62 -10.40
C VAL A 98 9.42 14.87 -10.27
N ASP A 99 9.78 15.73 -9.31
CA ASP A 99 8.95 16.86 -8.85
C ASP A 99 9.26 18.16 -9.64
N PHE A 100 9.20 18.08 -10.97
CA PHE A 100 9.40 19.21 -11.85
C PHE A 100 8.79 18.96 -13.24
N ASP A 101 8.66 20.02 -14.03
CA ASP A 101 8.24 19.95 -15.44
C ASP A 101 9.34 19.32 -16.31
N ALA A 102 9.39 17.99 -16.33
CA ALA A 102 10.44 17.24 -16.99
C ALA A 102 10.23 17.17 -18.51
N SER A 103 11.25 17.60 -19.26
CA SER A 103 11.25 17.57 -20.71
C SER A 103 11.49 16.17 -21.28
N SER A 104 11.10 15.94 -22.53
CA SER A 104 11.35 14.69 -23.25
C SER A 104 12.84 14.32 -23.32
N ALA A 105 13.73 15.32 -23.43
CA ALA A 105 15.18 15.12 -23.45
C ALA A 105 15.74 14.61 -22.12
N GLN A 106 15.04 14.84 -21.01
CA GLN A 106 15.45 14.40 -19.67
C GLN A 106 14.96 12.98 -19.34
N MET A 107 13.96 12.46 -20.07
CA MET A 107 13.35 11.15 -19.79
C MET A 107 14.35 9.99 -19.75
N PRO A 108 15.34 9.87 -20.67
CA PRO A 108 16.33 8.79 -20.57
C PRO A 108 17.11 8.80 -19.25
N THR A 109 17.45 9.99 -18.74
CA THR A 109 18.16 10.16 -17.47
C THR A 109 17.28 9.79 -16.28
N ILE A 110 16.02 10.23 -16.28
CA ILE A 110 15.03 9.91 -15.23
C ILE A 110 14.77 8.40 -15.19
N ILE A 111 14.60 7.75 -16.34
CA ILE A 111 14.44 6.29 -16.43
C ILE A 111 15.67 5.57 -15.90
N ALA A 112 16.87 6.06 -16.20
CA ALA A 112 18.12 5.49 -15.66
C ALA A 112 18.22 5.64 -14.13
N TYR A 113 17.74 6.76 -13.57
CA TYR A 113 17.61 6.97 -12.14
C TYR A 113 16.65 5.96 -11.50
N LEU A 114 15.43 5.82 -12.03
CA LEU A 114 14.41 4.91 -11.47
C LEU A 114 14.86 3.44 -11.50
N ARG A 115 15.46 2.99 -12.61
CA ARG A 115 15.99 1.61 -12.71
C ARG A 115 17.10 1.35 -11.70
N ALA A 116 17.97 2.34 -11.49
CA ALA A 116 19.06 2.25 -10.53
C ALA A 116 18.57 2.29 -9.08
N ALA A 117 17.53 3.07 -8.79
CA ALA A 117 16.87 3.06 -7.49
C ALA A 117 16.23 1.68 -7.22
N SER A 118 15.53 1.12 -8.22
CA SER A 118 14.96 -0.23 -8.15
C SER A 118 16.01 -1.32 -7.91
N GLU A 119 17.15 -1.24 -8.60
CA GLU A 119 18.30 -2.14 -8.39
C GLU A 119 18.82 -2.09 -6.95
N ALA A 120 18.81 -0.91 -6.32
CA ALA A 120 19.28 -0.70 -4.96
C ALA A 120 18.20 -0.97 -3.88
N THR A 121 16.93 -1.19 -4.26
CA THR A 121 15.82 -1.49 -3.33
C THR A 121 15.14 -2.84 -3.63
N PRO A 122 15.86 -3.97 -3.74
CA PRO A 122 15.29 -5.23 -4.24
C PRO A 122 14.18 -5.83 -3.35
N GLU A 123 14.11 -5.42 -2.07
CA GLU A 123 13.09 -5.87 -1.12
C GLU A 123 11.77 -5.10 -1.25
N TYR A 124 11.77 -3.98 -1.98
CA TYR A 124 10.61 -3.10 -2.16
C TYR A 124 10.23 -3.02 -3.63
N THR A 125 8.95 -2.81 -3.88
CA THR A 125 8.52 -2.40 -5.22
C THR A 125 8.87 -0.94 -5.46
N THR A 126 9.11 -0.60 -6.73
CA THR A 126 9.50 0.76 -7.13
C THR A 126 8.29 1.49 -7.70
N GLY A 127 8.09 2.72 -7.25
CA GLY A 127 7.13 3.66 -7.79
C GLY A 127 7.79 4.94 -8.30
N VAL A 128 7.06 5.69 -9.12
CA VAL A 128 7.44 7.04 -9.54
C VAL A 128 6.33 8.02 -9.18
N TYR A 129 6.72 9.17 -8.64
CA TYR A 129 5.87 10.37 -8.58
C TYR A 129 6.27 11.33 -9.70
N GLY A 130 5.32 11.92 -10.41
CA GLY A 130 5.61 12.92 -11.44
C GLY A 130 4.44 13.26 -12.37
N SER A 131 4.73 14.00 -13.45
CA SER A 131 3.72 14.43 -14.41
C SER A 131 3.21 13.30 -15.31
N TYR A 132 2.11 13.55 -16.03
CA TYR A 132 1.57 12.67 -17.07
C TYR A 132 2.65 12.19 -18.05
N ALA A 133 3.54 13.08 -18.50
CA ALA A 133 4.61 12.72 -19.43
C ALA A 133 5.61 11.72 -18.81
N VAL A 134 5.91 11.88 -17.52
CA VAL A 134 6.75 10.93 -16.76
C VAL A 134 6.05 9.58 -16.65
N MET A 135 4.77 9.56 -16.27
CA MET A 135 3.99 8.32 -16.14
C MET A 135 4.03 7.50 -17.43
N GLU A 136 3.70 8.13 -18.56
CA GLU A 136 3.65 7.48 -19.88
C GLU A 136 5.04 6.96 -20.30
N ALA A 137 6.09 7.77 -20.15
CA ALA A 137 7.44 7.40 -20.55
C ALA A 137 7.99 6.23 -19.72
N VAL A 138 7.82 6.27 -18.40
CA VAL A 138 8.29 5.25 -17.46
C VAL A 138 7.51 3.94 -17.64
N ARG A 139 6.18 4.04 -17.83
CA ARG A 139 5.32 2.87 -18.07
C ARG A 139 5.68 2.16 -19.36
N ASN A 140 5.91 2.90 -20.44
CA ASN A 140 6.23 2.35 -21.77
C ASN A 140 7.49 1.47 -21.77
N VAL A 141 8.49 1.80 -20.93
CA VAL A 141 9.75 1.04 -20.82
C VAL A 141 9.77 0.05 -19.65
N GLY A 142 8.67 -0.03 -18.88
CA GLY A 142 8.55 -0.90 -17.71
C GLY A 142 9.61 -0.65 -16.63
N ALA A 143 9.98 0.61 -16.38
CA ALA A 143 11.05 0.92 -15.43
C ALA A 143 10.63 0.83 -13.94
N CYS A 144 9.34 0.85 -13.65
CA CYS A 144 8.78 0.63 -12.32
C CYS A 144 7.36 0.05 -12.44
N SER A 145 6.74 -0.32 -11.31
CA SER A 145 5.42 -0.97 -11.27
C SER A 145 4.32 -0.12 -10.66
N HIS A 146 4.67 0.96 -9.95
CA HIS A 146 3.73 1.86 -9.27
C HIS A 146 3.83 3.29 -9.79
N PHE A 147 2.69 3.98 -9.87
CA PHE A 147 2.57 5.26 -10.57
C PHE A 147 1.70 6.23 -9.77
N TRP A 148 2.32 7.30 -9.28
CA TRP A 148 1.66 8.41 -8.61
C TRP A 148 1.76 9.65 -9.50
N GLN A 149 0.65 10.05 -10.12
CA GLN A 149 0.65 11.18 -11.03
C GLN A 149 0.22 12.46 -10.30
N THR A 150 0.94 13.56 -10.49
CA THR A 150 0.46 14.90 -10.12
C THR A 150 -0.30 15.56 -11.27
N TYR A 151 -1.34 16.34 -10.96
CA TYR A 151 -1.98 17.22 -11.93
C TYR A 151 -1.05 18.33 -12.41
N ALA A 152 -0.07 18.72 -11.58
CA ALA A 152 0.96 19.68 -11.93
C ALA A 152 1.76 19.17 -13.14
N TRP A 153 2.10 20.09 -14.05
CA TRP A 153 2.85 19.79 -15.29
C TRP A 153 2.19 18.76 -16.23
N SER A 154 1.00 18.27 -15.91
CA SER A 154 0.28 17.26 -16.70
C SER A 154 -0.60 17.86 -17.80
N GLY A 155 -0.73 19.20 -17.85
CA GLY A 155 -1.50 19.89 -18.89
C GLY A 155 -2.97 19.45 -18.94
N GLY A 156 -3.56 19.11 -17.80
CA GLY A 156 -4.93 18.61 -17.68
C GLY A 156 -5.12 17.14 -18.07
N LYS A 157 -4.05 16.41 -18.41
CA LYS A 157 -4.11 14.98 -18.74
C LYS A 157 -3.99 14.10 -17.51
N LYS A 158 -4.65 12.94 -17.56
CA LYS A 158 -4.60 11.92 -16.51
C LYS A 158 -4.48 10.54 -17.14
N SER A 159 -3.47 9.79 -16.73
CA SER A 159 -3.25 8.42 -17.19
C SER A 159 -4.28 7.48 -16.58
N ASN A 160 -4.65 6.40 -17.27
CA ASN A 160 -5.67 5.45 -16.80
C ASN A 160 -5.09 4.28 -15.98
N PHE A 161 -3.77 4.20 -15.83
CA PHE A 161 -3.07 3.11 -15.16
C PHE A 161 -2.43 3.53 -13.83
N ILE A 162 -2.62 4.77 -13.40
CA ILE A 162 -2.02 5.31 -12.17
C ILE A 162 -2.67 4.69 -10.93
N ASN A 163 -1.87 4.52 -9.89
CA ASN A 163 -2.31 4.02 -8.59
C ASN A 163 -2.77 5.17 -7.69
N ILE A 164 -2.09 6.31 -7.78
CA ILE A 164 -2.36 7.51 -6.98
C ILE A 164 -2.42 8.73 -7.91
N TYR A 165 -3.32 9.67 -7.62
CA TYR A 165 -3.43 10.95 -8.31
C TYR A 165 -3.46 12.11 -7.32
N GLN A 166 -2.43 12.96 -7.35
CA GLN A 166 -2.42 14.24 -6.63
C GLN A 166 -3.21 15.26 -7.47
N TYR A 167 -4.31 15.77 -6.92
CA TYR A 167 -5.30 16.52 -7.69
C TYR A 167 -5.53 17.96 -7.23
N LEU A 168 -4.99 18.34 -6.08
CA LEU A 168 -5.07 19.70 -5.54
C LEU A 168 -3.94 19.93 -4.55
N ASN A 169 -3.20 21.03 -4.69
CA ASN A 169 -2.05 21.32 -3.83
C ASN A 169 -2.27 22.58 -2.98
N ASP A 170 -1.39 22.81 -2.01
CA ASP A 170 -1.33 24.00 -1.15
C ASP A 170 -2.60 24.21 -0.32
N VAL A 171 -3.21 23.12 0.14
CA VAL A 171 -4.40 23.17 1.01
C VAL A 171 -3.96 23.25 2.48
N VAL A 172 -4.68 24.02 3.30
CA VAL A 172 -4.51 23.99 4.76
C VAL A 172 -5.69 23.27 5.39
N GLU A 173 -5.44 22.11 5.99
CA GLU A 173 -6.44 21.30 6.70
C GLU A 173 -5.88 20.87 8.05
N HIS A 174 -6.72 20.92 9.09
CA HIS A 174 -6.33 20.70 10.49
C HIS A 174 -5.09 21.49 10.96
N GLY A 175 -4.83 22.65 10.37
CA GLY A 175 -3.72 23.54 10.73
C GLY A 175 -2.37 23.19 10.10
N ILE A 176 -2.32 22.25 9.15
CA ILE A 176 -1.10 21.91 8.40
C ILE A 176 -1.31 22.06 6.90
N GLY A 177 -0.24 22.33 6.16
CA GLY A 177 -0.24 22.31 4.70
C GLY A 177 -0.21 20.87 4.17
N VAL A 178 -1.12 20.56 3.24
CA VAL A 178 -1.30 19.26 2.60
C VAL A 178 -1.60 19.42 1.10
N ASP A 179 -1.26 18.40 0.34
CA ASP A 179 -1.71 18.20 -1.03
C ASP A 179 -2.65 16.99 -1.05
N TYR A 180 -3.75 17.07 -1.79
CA TYR A 180 -4.77 16.02 -1.81
C TYR A 180 -4.49 14.98 -2.88
N ASP A 181 -4.66 13.73 -2.47
CA ASP A 181 -4.49 12.54 -3.28
C ASP A 181 -5.71 11.65 -3.31
N GLU A 182 -5.87 10.94 -4.43
CA GLU A 182 -6.81 9.84 -4.56
C GLU A 182 -6.10 8.55 -4.95
N SER A 183 -6.50 7.46 -4.32
CA SER A 183 -6.05 6.12 -4.64
C SER A 183 -7.03 5.36 -5.55
N TYR A 184 -6.45 4.54 -6.44
CA TYR A 184 -7.10 3.74 -7.47
C TYR A 184 -6.79 2.24 -7.37
N GLY A 185 -6.06 1.83 -6.33
CA GLY A 185 -5.67 0.45 -6.03
C GLY A 185 -4.20 0.18 -6.28
N LYS A 186 -3.63 -0.73 -5.49
CA LYS A 186 -2.24 -1.22 -5.59
C LYS A 186 -1.23 -0.08 -5.43
N GLU A 187 -1.40 0.70 -4.38
CA GLU A 187 -0.56 1.83 -4.00
C GLU A 187 0.80 1.37 -3.46
N GLY A 188 0.85 0.14 -2.92
CA GLY A 188 2.00 -0.36 -2.19
C GLY A 188 2.20 0.35 -0.84
N TRP A 189 1.11 0.88 -0.26
CA TRP A 189 1.13 1.46 1.08
C TRP A 189 1.46 0.42 2.15
N TRP A 190 1.74 0.89 3.36
CA TRP A 190 2.08 0.05 4.50
C TRP A 190 1.59 0.63 5.81
N SER A 191 1.67 -0.16 6.88
CA SER A 191 1.40 0.25 8.25
C SER A 191 2.38 -0.45 9.19
N THR A 192 2.69 0.15 10.33
CA THR A 192 3.47 -0.50 11.40
C THR A 192 2.62 -1.48 12.20
N ILE A 193 1.30 -1.42 12.08
CA ILE A 193 0.38 -2.41 12.62
C ILE A 193 0.23 -3.51 11.58
N THR A 194 0.81 -4.67 11.87
CA THR A 194 0.45 -5.89 11.17
C THR A 194 -0.96 -6.26 11.58
N VAL A 195 -1.95 -5.94 10.74
CA VAL A 195 -3.24 -6.64 10.84
C VAL A 195 -2.87 -8.11 10.60
N PRO A 196 -3.14 -9.03 11.55
CA PRO A 196 -2.93 -10.45 11.29
C PRO A 196 -3.60 -10.74 9.96
N GLU A 197 -2.89 -11.41 9.03
CA GLU A 197 -3.56 -11.86 7.82
C GLU A 197 -4.88 -12.50 8.25
N PRO A 198 -6.03 -12.09 7.67
CA PRO A 198 -7.27 -12.79 7.95
C PRO A 198 -6.93 -14.26 7.76
N PRO A 199 -7.18 -15.14 8.76
CA PRO A 199 -6.71 -16.51 8.70
C PRO A 199 -7.09 -17.03 7.33
N GLU A 200 -6.11 -17.53 6.56
CA GLU A 200 -6.35 -18.11 5.24
C GLU A 200 -7.65 -18.90 5.37
N SER A 201 -8.70 -18.46 4.68
CA SER A 201 -9.91 -19.26 4.68
C SER A 201 -9.47 -20.55 3.99
N TYR A 202 -9.25 -21.60 4.77
CA TYR A 202 -9.25 -22.96 4.28
C TYR A 202 -10.73 -23.33 4.22
N PRO A 203 -11.47 -23.04 3.12
CA PRO A 203 -12.80 -23.59 2.99
C PRO A 203 -12.68 -25.09 3.17
N LEU A 204 -13.40 -25.65 4.14
CA LEU A 204 -13.44 -27.08 4.37
C LEU A 204 -13.81 -27.74 3.04
N SER A 205 -12.91 -28.53 2.45
CA SER A 205 -13.21 -29.13 1.15
C SER A 205 -14.30 -30.21 1.32
N PRO A 206 -15.10 -30.51 0.26
CA PRO A 206 -15.99 -31.67 0.29
C PRO A 206 -15.27 -32.96 0.69
N LYS A 207 -14.00 -33.11 0.29
CA LYS A 207 -13.18 -34.27 0.63
C LYS A 207 -12.97 -34.38 2.14
N ASP A 208 -12.63 -33.28 2.81
CA ASP A 208 -12.36 -33.27 4.26
C ASP A 208 -13.65 -33.42 5.07
N ALA A 209 -14.74 -32.76 4.64
CA ALA A 209 -16.06 -32.94 5.23
C ALA A 209 -16.51 -34.42 5.16
N ASN A 210 -16.27 -35.08 4.02
CA ASN A 210 -16.64 -36.48 3.81
C ASN A 210 -15.80 -37.48 4.62
N VAL A 211 -14.65 -37.06 5.17
CA VAL A 211 -13.91 -37.87 6.15
C VAL A 211 -14.60 -37.82 7.52
N ILE A 212 -15.15 -36.67 7.92
CA ILE A 212 -15.68 -36.45 9.28
C ILE A 212 -17.15 -36.86 9.42
N ILE A 213 -17.98 -36.57 8.41
CA ILE A 213 -19.42 -36.86 8.43
C ILE A 213 -19.74 -38.32 8.82
N PRO A 214 -19.03 -39.36 8.31
CA PRO A 214 -19.28 -40.74 8.71
C PRO A 214 -19.09 -41.02 10.21
N PHE A 215 -18.17 -40.32 10.89
CA PHE A 215 -18.00 -40.47 12.34
C PHE A 215 -19.17 -39.87 13.11
N LEU A 216 -19.72 -38.74 12.64
CA LEU A 216 -20.93 -38.16 13.20
C LEU A 216 -22.14 -39.07 12.98
N SER A 217 -22.25 -39.68 11.79
CA SER A 217 -23.26 -40.71 11.50
C SER A 217 -23.10 -41.94 12.41
N ALA A 218 -21.88 -42.41 12.64
CA ALA A 218 -21.64 -43.52 13.57
C ALA A 218 -22.06 -43.15 15.01
N GLY A 219 -21.78 -41.92 15.46
CA GLY A 219 -22.24 -41.40 16.75
C GLY A 219 -23.76 -41.32 16.85
N TYR A 220 -24.43 -40.88 15.77
CA TYR A 220 -25.88 -40.85 15.64
C TYR A 220 -26.51 -42.24 15.83
N GLU A 221 -25.96 -43.25 15.14
CA GLU A 221 -26.44 -44.64 15.23
C GLU A 221 -26.15 -45.30 16.58
N ALA A 222 -25.00 -44.97 17.19
CA ALA A 222 -24.56 -45.61 18.43
C ALA A 222 -25.29 -45.11 19.70
N THR A 223 -25.92 -43.93 19.65
CA THR A 223 -26.60 -43.33 20.80
C THR A 223 -28.11 -43.58 20.78
N SER A 224 -28.71 -43.75 21.97
CA SER A 224 -30.16 -43.79 22.17
C SER A 224 -30.76 -42.44 22.62
N SER A 225 -29.92 -41.42 22.86
CA SER A 225 -30.36 -40.08 23.25
C SER A 225 -30.84 -39.29 22.03
N THR A 226 -32.10 -38.85 22.06
CA THR A 226 -32.69 -38.01 21.01
C THR A 226 -31.92 -36.71 20.81
N ALA A 227 -31.57 -36.02 21.91
CA ALA A 227 -30.82 -34.78 21.85
C ALA A 227 -29.43 -34.95 21.22
N ALA A 228 -28.76 -36.09 21.50
CA ALA A 228 -27.46 -36.38 20.90
C ALA A 228 -27.60 -36.65 19.39
N ARG A 229 -28.67 -37.35 18.96
CA ARG A 229 -28.96 -37.59 17.55
C ARG A 229 -29.21 -36.30 16.78
N GLU A 230 -30.00 -35.39 17.33
CA GLU A 230 -30.26 -34.08 16.73
C GLU A 230 -28.95 -33.29 16.55
N GLU A 231 -28.07 -33.32 17.54
CA GLU A 231 -26.80 -32.60 17.47
C GLU A 231 -25.82 -33.22 16.45
N PHE A 232 -25.71 -34.55 16.40
CA PHE A 232 -24.88 -35.21 15.36
C PHE A 232 -25.38 -34.90 13.95
N HIS A 233 -26.70 -34.88 13.77
CA HIS A 233 -27.33 -34.56 12.49
C HIS A 233 -27.08 -33.08 12.10
N ARG A 234 -27.26 -32.15 13.04
CA ARG A 234 -26.97 -30.73 12.85
C ARG A 234 -25.51 -30.49 12.46
N LEU A 235 -24.57 -31.11 13.18
CA LEU A 235 -23.13 -30.97 12.91
C LEU A 235 -22.73 -31.55 11.54
N ALA A 236 -23.34 -32.68 11.14
CA ALA A 236 -23.10 -33.23 9.82
C ALA A 236 -23.58 -32.27 8.71
N ASN A 237 -24.74 -31.63 8.88
CA ASN A 237 -25.25 -30.65 7.93
C ASN A 237 -24.46 -29.35 7.93
N GLU A 238 -23.94 -28.91 9.08
CA GLU A 238 -23.03 -27.77 9.13
C GLU A 238 -21.75 -28.03 8.33
N LEU A 239 -21.16 -29.22 8.43
CA LEU A 239 -20.00 -29.61 7.63
C LEU A 239 -20.32 -29.64 6.12
N ARG A 240 -21.51 -30.08 5.72
CA ARG A 240 -21.97 -30.03 4.32
C ARG A 240 -22.11 -28.58 3.85
N ARG A 241 -22.78 -27.74 4.64
CA ARG A 241 -22.99 -26.30 4.34
C ARG A 241 -21.67 -25.56 4.13
N VAL A 242 -20.72 -25.69 5.05
CA VAL A 242 -19.42 -24.99 4.97
C VAL A 242 -18.49 -25.57 3.90
N SER A 243 -18.76 -26.79 3.41
CA SER A 243 -18.04 -27.41 2.28
C SER A 243 -18.75 -27.29 0.93
N GLY A 244 -19.88 -26.57 0.85
CA GLY A 244 -20.64 -26.37 -0.38
C GLY A 244 -21.43 -27.60 -0.86
N GLN A 245 -21.69 -28.55 0.04
CA GLN A 245 -22.52 -29.74 -0.21
C GLN A 245 -23.97 -29.50 0.26
N PRO A 246 -24.97 -30.13 -0.38
CA PRO A 246 -26.36 -30.04 0.07
C PRO A 246 -26.56 -30.75 1.41
N GLU A 247 -27.40 -30.20 2.28
CA GLU A 247 -27.81 -30.83 3.55
C GLU A 247 -28.61 -32.13 3.32
N GLN A 248 -28.60 -33.03 4.31
CA GLN A 248 -29.26 -34.35 4.28
C GLN A 248 -30.00 -34.62 5.59
#